data_AF-A0A1D2QDG4-F1
#
_entry.id   AF-A0A1D2QDG4-F1
#
_cell.length_a   1.000
_cell.length_b   1.000
_cell.length_c   1.000
_cell.angle_alpha   90.00
_cell.angle_beta   90.00
_cell.angle_gamma   90.00
#
_symmetry.space_group_name_H-M   'P 1'
#
loop_
_entity.id
_entity.type
_entity.pdbx_description
1 polymer ?
#
loop_
_entity_poly.entity_id
_entity_poly.type
_entity_poly.pdbx_seq_one_letter_code
_entity_poly.pdbx_strand_id
1 'polypeptide(L)'
;MLAVRIHPTGVASKEAVRILGQEKVIDEQTMNTLVAAIGFRNVLAHEYGRVDYVEVYETLQTGLDVYDSFSRQIAQWFRTER
;
A
#
# COMPACT_ATOMS: atom_id res chain seq x y z
N MET A 1 13.94 -1.47 -22.70
CA MET A 1 13.85 -2.06 -21.35
C MET A 1 14.18 -0.97 -20.35
N LEU A 2 13.18 -0.24 -19.85
CA LEU A 2 13.40 0.87 -18.91
C LEU A 2 13.50 0.29 -17.50
N ALA A 3 14.70 0.28 -16.93
CA ALA A 3 14.89 0.02 -15.52
C ALA A 3 14.36 1.24 -14.75
N VAL A 4 13.13 1.15 -14.22
CA VAL A 4 12.58 2.16 -13.32
C VAL A 4 13.41 2.10 -12.04
N ARG A 5 14.34 3.06 -11.88
CA ARG A 5 15.03 3.31 -10.60
C ARG A 5 14.02 3.91 -9.62
N ILE A 6 13.23 3.05 -8.96
CA ILE A 6 12.37 3.48 -7.87
C ILE A 6 13.25 3.71 -6.63
N HIS A 7 13.55 4.97 -6.32
CA HIS A 7 13.93 5.31 -4.96
C HIS A 7 12.69 5.12 -4.08
N PRO A 8 12.75 4.37 -2.97
CA PRO A 8 11.60 4.09 -2.12
C PRO A 8 11.25 5.33 -1.30
N THR A 9 10.68 6.33 -1.97
CA THR A 9 9.96 7.42 -1.32
C THR A 9 8.50 7.00 -1.18
N GLY A 10 7.81 7.52 -0.16
CA GLY A 10 6.40 7.21 0.03
C GLY A 10 5.51 7.61 -1.16
N VAL A 11 5.92 8.58 -1.97
CA VAL A 11 5.24 8.98 -3.21
C VAL A 11 5.38 7.89 -4.27
N ALA A 12 6.59 7.38 -4.49
CA ALA A 12 6.83 6.32 -5.47
C ALA A 12 6.16 5.00 -5.08
N SER A 13 6.08 4.70 -3.77
CA SER A 13 5.35 3.53 -3.26
C SER A 13 3.83 3.66 -3.49
N LYS A 14 3.22 4.84 -3.30
CA LYS A 14 1.80 5.05 -3.59
C LYS A 14 1.51 4.88 -5.08
N GLU A 15 2.37 5.41 -5.94
CA GLU A 15 2.17 5.33 -7.39
C GLU A 15 2.24 3.89 -7.89
N ALA A 16 3.20 3.10 -7.40
CA ALA A 16 3.28 1.68 -7.72
C ALA A 16 1.99 0.92 -7.36
N VAL A 17 1.41 1.19 -6.19
CA VAL A 17 0.14 0.57 -5.77
C VAL A 17 -1.03 1.02 -6.64
N ARG A 18 -1.08 2.30 -7.07
CA ARG A 18 -2.12 2.79 -7.97
C ARG A 18 -2.07 2.10 -9.33
N ILE A 19 -0.88 1.89 -9.87
CA ILE A 19 -0.69 1.16 -11.13
C ILE A 19 -1.25 -0.26 -11.01
N LEU A 20 -0.97 -0.97 -9.91
CA LEU A 20 -1.54 -2.31 -9.69
C LEU A 20 -3.08 -2.33 -9.69
N GLY A 21 -3.71 -1.32 -9.11
CA GLY A 21 -5.17 -1.18 -9.14
C GLY A 21 -5.72 -0.84 -10.52
N GLN A 22 -5.06 0.07 -11.25
CA GLN A 22 -5.44 0.44 -12.63
C GLN A 22 -5.35 -0.74 -13.60
N GLU A 23 -4.31 -1.54 -13.47
CA GLU A 23 -4.09 -2.77 -14.24
C GLU A 23 -4.93 -3.95 -13.73
N LYS A 24 -5.81 -3.73 -12.74
CA LYS A 24 -6.70 -4.75 -12.13
C LYS A 24 -5.94 -5.96 -11.56
N VAL A 25 -4.67 -5.78 -11.23
CA VAL A 25 -3.86 -6.79 -10.51
C VAL A 25 -4.36 -6.93 -9.08
N ILE A 26 -4.82 -5.82 -8.50
CA ILE A 26 -5.50 -5.77 -7.21
C ILE A 26 -6.81 -5.00 -7.34
N ASP A 27 -7.78 -5.27 -6.46
CA ASP A 27 -9.04 -4.53 -6.43
C ASP A 27 -8.88 -3.11 -5.86
N GLU A 28 -9.90 -2.29 -6.13
CA GLU A 28 -9.90 -0.88 -5.73
C GLU A 28 -9.82 -0.70 -4.20
N GLN A 29 -10.46 -1.59 -3.44
CA GLN A 29 -10.44 -1.53 -1.98
C GLN A 29 -9.03 -1.78 -1.43
N THR A 30 -8.34 -2.80 -1.93
CA THR A 30 -6.97 -3.16 -1.57
C THR A 30 -6.01 -2.04 -1.96
N MET A 31 -6.15 -1.48 -3.17
CA MET A 31 -5.38 -0.33 -3.62
C MET A 31 -5.55 0.87 -2.68
N ASN A 32 -6.79 1.26 -2.38
CA ASN A 32 -7.08 2.43 -1.54
C ASN A 32 -6.53 2.26 -0.13
N THR A 33 -6.71 1.09 0.48
CA THR A 33 -6.21 0.79 1.83
C THR A 33 -4.68 0.78 1.89
N LEU A 34 -3.99 0.22 0.89
CA LEU A 34 -2.52 0.24 0.82
C LEU A 34 -1.97 1.66 0.59
N VAL A 35 -2.61 2.48 -0.24
CA VAL A 35 -2.22 3.89 -0.43
C VAL A 35 -2.36 4.69 0.86
N ALA A 36 -3.43 4.46 1.63
CA ALA A 36 -3.64 5.04 2.94
C ALA A 36 -2.54 4.61 3.93
N ALA A 37 -2.25 3.30 4.01
CA ALA A 37 -1.20 2.77 4.89
C ALA A 37 0.20 3.33 4.57
N ILE A 38 0.55 3.48 3.30
CA ILE A 38 1.82 4.12 2.87
C ILE A 38 1.83 5.60 3.26
N GLY A 39 0.70 6.30 3.16
CA GLY A 39 0.54 7.68 3.62
C GLY A 39 0.78 7.82 5.11
N PHE A 40 0.11 6.97 5.89
CA PHE A 40 0.23 6.92 7.34
C PHE A 40 1.66 6.68 7.80
N ARG A 41 2.39 5.73 7.19
CA ARG A 41 3.82 5.50 7.44
C ARG A 41 4.68 6.75 7.24
N ASN A 42 4.35 7.63 6.31
CA ASN A 42 5.10 8.87 6.09
C ASN A 42 4.80 9.94 7.14
N VAL A 43 3.55 10.01 7.61
CA VAL A 43 3.15 10.90 8.71
C VAL A 43 3.89 10.50 9.99
N LEU A 44 3.88 9.21 10.34
CA LEU A 44 4.64 8.67 11.48
C LEU A 44 6.14 8.97 11.39
N ALA A 45 6.73 8.84 10.20
CA ALA A 45 8.16 9.03 10.01
C ALA A 45 8.61 10.50 9.97
N HIS A 46 7.70 11.46 9.78
CA HIS A 46 8.04 12.89 9.68
C HIS A 46 7.51 13.73 10.85
N GLU A 47 6.43 13.31 11.52
CA GLU A 47 5.77 14.09 12.57
C GLU A 47 6.02 13.56 14.00
N TYR A 48 7.17 12.94 14.27
CA TYR A 48 7.52 12.33 15.57
C TYR A 48 7.19 13.14 16.84
N GLY A 49 6.98 14.46 16.75
CA GLY A 49 6.57 15.32 17.87
C GLY A 49 5.06 15.51 18.09
N ARG A 50 4.17 15.05 17.20
CA ARG A 50 2.71 15.29 17.24
C ARG A 50 1.85 14.09 16.82
N VAL A 51 2.38 12.88 16.88
CA VAL A 51 1.63 11.68 16.51
C VAL A 51 0.47 11.46 17.50
N ASP A 52 -0.76 11.37 16.99
CA ASP A 52 -1.93 10.92 17.74
C ASP A 52 -1.88 9.40 17.90
N TYR A 53 -1.55 8.94 19.11
CA TYR A 53 -1.40 7.51 19.42
C TYR A 53 -2.70 6.70 19.25
N VAL A 54 -3.87 7.33 19.32
CA VAL A 54 -5.16 6.66 19.11
C VAL A 54 -5.31 6.30 17.63
N GLU A 55 -5.04 7.25 16.74
CA GLU A 55 -5.07 7.03 15.29
C GLU A 55 -4.08 5.94 14.86
N VAL A 56 -2.89 5.90 15.49
CA VAL A 56 -1.91 4.83 15.26
C VAL A 56 -2.43 3.46 15.68
N TYR A 57 -2.98 3.38 16.89
CA TYR A 57 -3.46 2.12 17.44
C TYR A 57 -4.60 1.54 16.58
N GLU A 58 -5.57 2.37 16.19
CA GLU A 58 -6.70 1.96 15.35
C GLU A 58 -6.25 1.53 13.95
N THR A 59 -5.31 2.27 13.34
CA THR A 59 -4.76 1.94 12.01
C THR A 59 -4.00 0.61 12.03
N LEU A 60 -3.25 0.33 13.09
CA LEU A 60 -2.53 -0.94 13.26
C LEU A 60 -3.45 -2.13 13.55
N GLN A 61 -4.63 -1.93 14.14
CA GLN A 61 -5.58 -3.01 14.41
C GLN A 61 -6.44 -3.35 13.19
N THR A 62 -6.87 -2.36 12.43
CA THR A 62 -7.87 -2.53 11.36
C THR A 62 -7.26 -2.63 9.96
N GLY A 63 -5.99 -2.25 9.80
CA GLY A 63 -5.31 -2.19 8.50
C GLY A 63 -4.58 -3.46 8.07
N LEU A 64 -4.44 -4.48 8.91
CA LEU A 64 -3.53 -5.61 8.62
C LEU A 64 -4.10 -6.63 7.63
N ASP A 65 -5.42 -6.81 7.58
CA ASP A 65 -6.07 -7.77 6.68
C ASP A 65 -5.82 -7.46 5.19
N VAL A 66 -5.50 -6.20 4.88
CA VAL A 66 -5.14 -5.76 3.53
C VAL A 66 -3.94 -6.54 2.98
N TYR A 67 -3.01 -6.98 3.85
CA TYR A 67 -1.82 -7.71 3.41
C TYR A 67 -2.13 -9.14 2.99
N ASP A 68 -3.13 -9.79 3.61
CA ASP A 68 -3.61 -11.10 3.17
C ASP A 68 -4.36 -10.96 1.83
N SER A 69 -5.27 -9.98 1.73
CA SER A 69 -6.01 -9.67 0.50
C SER A 69 -5.06 -9.38 -0.68
N PHE A 70 -4.09 -8.50 -0.46
CA PHE A 70 -3.04 -8.20 -1.43
C PHE A 70 -2.29 -9.46 -1.87
N SER A 71 -1.83 -10.28 -0.93
CA SER A 71 -1.07 -11.51 -1.22
C SER A 71 -1.89 -12.49 -2.06
N ARG A 72 -3.18 -12.67 -1.74
CA ARG A 72 -4.09 -13.55 -2.50
C ARG A 72 -4.32 -13.05 -3.91
N GLN A 73 -4.52 -11.74 -4.08
CA GLN A 73 -4.81 -11.14 -5.39
C GLN A 73 -3.59 -11.24 -6.31
N ILE A 74 -2.39 -10.94 -5.81
CA ILE A 74 -1.14 -11.14 -6.55
C ILE A 74 -0.99 -12.61 -6.96
N ALA A 75 -1.19 -13.54 -6.03
CA ALA A 75 -1.09 -14.97 -6.33
C ALA A 75 -2.14 -15.42 -7.36
N GLN A 76 -3.35 -14.87 -7.32
CA GLN A 76 -4.42 -15.17 -8.28
C GLN A 76 -4.10 -14.61 -9.67
N TRP A 77 -3.64 -13.36 -9.75
CA TRP A 77 -3.22 -12.72 -10.99
C TRP A 77 -2.09 -13.52 -11.66
N PHE A 78 -1.05 -13.89 -10.91
CA PHE A 78 0.06 -14.72 -11.41
C PHE A 78 -0.37 -16.10 -11.96
N ARG A 79 -1.46 -16.68 -11.46
CA ARG A 79 -2.00 -17.96 -11.95
C ARG A 79 -2.87 -17.80 -13.20
N THR A 80 -3.49 -16.65 -13.39
CA THR A 80 -4.49 -16.43 -14.45
C THR A 80 -3.84 -15.82 -15.69
N GLU A 81 -2.81 -15.01 -15.51
CA GLU A 81 -2.12 -14.25 -16.57
C GLU A 81 -0.80 -14.91 -17.01
N ARG A 82 -0.57 -16.18 -16.61
CA ARG A 82 0.51 -17.05 -17.12
C ARG A 82 -0.03 -18.19 -17.95
#